data_AF-A0A351XII2-F1
#
_entry.id   AF-A0A351XII2-F1
#
_cell.length_a   1.000
_cell.length_b   1.000
_cell.length_c   1.000
_cell.angle_alpha   90.00
_cell.angle_beta   90.00
_cell.angle_gamma   90.00
#
_symmetry.space_group_name_H-M   'P 1'
#
loop_
_entity.id
_entity.type
_entity.pdbx_description
1 polymer ?
#
loop_
_entity_poly.entity_id
_entity_poly.type
_entity_poly.pdbx_seq_one_letter_code
_entity_poly.pdbx_strand_id
1 'polypeptide(L)'
;MKADTITKDYVKDASIFADIFNYYIYGGRQVILPEQLAERDSAKMALPYGTDGAVVPVQKFRDVQKLYAAMTDGKVEYVLYGAENQSEIHYAMAVKNNLYDALEYAGQVEEAAKSHRKKMKRKKEQEETLTDENKKTPNTGEFLSGFWKEDRLIPSITVTIFFGSEEWDGPLSLFDMMDVSDPEVLACMDNYHVRLIAPAQMADDEIMKFQSSLREVMLFI
;
A
#
# COMPACT_ATOMS: atom_id res chain seq x y z
N MET A 1 6.03 23.11 -4.29
CA MET A 1 7.17 22.21 -4.63
C MET A 1 8.16 22.02 -3.48
N LYS A 2 8.77 23.06 -2.89
CA LYS A 2 9.73 22.87 -1.77
C LYS A 2 9.12 22.24 -0.51
N ALA A 3 7.91 22.67 -0.13
CA ALA A 3 7.23 22.15 1.07
C ALA A 3 6.85 20.66 0.95
N ASP A 4 6.38 20.24 -0.23
CA ASP A 4 6.05 18.83 -0.53
C ASP A 4 7.28 17.91 -0.42
N THR A 5 8.44 18.35 -0.91
CA THR A 5 9.70 17.60 -0.75
C THR A 5 10.13 17.52 0.71
N ILE A 6 10.04 18.62 1.47
CA ILE A 6 10.40 18.64 2.90
C ILE A 6 9.51 17.69 3.71
N THR A 7 8.20 17.72 3.49
CA THR A 7 7.27 16.83 4.20
C THR A 7 7.48 15.38 3.82
N LYS A 8 7.71 15.09 2.52
CA LYS A 8 8.04 13.74 2.06
C LYS A 8 9.32 13.23 2.71
N ASP A 9 10.38 14.04 2.77
CA ASP A 9 11.64 13.66 3.41
C ASP A 9 11.47 13.49 4.94
N TYR A 10 10.64 14.32 5.56
CA TYR A 10 10.34 14.23 6.99
C TYR A 10 9.62 12.93 7.36
N VAL A 11 8.54 12.57 6.64
CA VAL A 11 7.78 11.34 6.92
C VAL A 11 8.47 10.06 6.42
N LYS A 12 9.54 10.20 5.62
CA LYS A 12 10.42 9.09 5.22
C LYS A 12 11.37 8.66 6.33
N ASP A 13 11.58 9.49 7.35
CA ASP A 13 12.32 9.06 8.53
C ASP A 13 11.61 7.85 9.17
N ALA A 14 12.34 6.77 9.42
CA ALA A 14 11.77 5.52 9.90
C ALA A 14 11.07 5.68 11.26
N SER A 15 11.50 6.63 12.10
CA SER A 15 10.88 6.91 13.40
C SER A 15 9.53 7.58 13.23
N ILE A 16 9.45 8.58 12.34
CA ILE A 16 8.20 9.27 12.00
C ILE A 16 7.24 8.29 11.33
N PHE A 17 7.74 7.52 10.37
CA PHE A 17 6.95 6.54 9.63
C PHE A 17 6.38 5.45 10.56
N ALA A 18 7.21 4.88 11.44
CA ALA A 18 6.76 3.89 12.42
C ALA A 18 5.68 4.46 13.35
N ASP A 19 5.84 5.70 13.80
CA ASP A 19 4.89 6.36 14.70
C ASP A 19 3.51 6.57 14.04
N ILE A 20 3.48 6.93 12.76
CA ILE A 20 2.23 7.03 11.95
C ILE A 20 1.45 5.71 11.98
N PHE A 21 2.12 4.60 11.67
CA PHE A 21 1.47 3.29 11.63
C PHE A 21 1.22 2.70 13.02
N ASN A 22 2.03 3.04 14.01
CA ASN A 22 1.79 2.70 15.42
C ASN A 22 0.53 3.38 15.95
N TYR A 23 0.34 4.66 15.63
CA TYR A 23 -0.93 5.35 15.86
C TYR A 23 -2.07 4.63 15.15
N TYR A 24 -1.98 4.48 13.82
CA TYR A 24 -3.11 4.03 13.01
C TYR A 24 -3.54 2.58 13.32
N ILE A 25 -2.58 1.68 13.57
CA ILE A 25 -2.86 0.24 13.74
C ILE A 25 -2.98 -0.12 15.22
N TYR A 26 -2.15 0.47 16.09
CA TYR A 26 -1.99 0.02 17.47
C TYR A 26 -2.41 1.06 18.51
N GLY A 27 -3.03 2.16 18.08
CA GLY A 27 -3.52 3.23 18.96
C GLY A 27 -2.40 3.98 19.67
N GLY A 28 -1.23 4.12 19.03
CA GLY A 28 -0.06 4.85 19.54
C GLY A 28 0.96 3.98 20.28
N ARG A 29 0.63 2.70 20.51
CA ARG A 29 1.59 1.76 21.11
C ARG A 29 2.73 1.48 20.12
N GLN A 30 3.97 1.58 20.61
CA GLN A 30 5.18 1.44 19.82
C GLN A 30 5.49 -0.05 19.52
N VAL A 31 4.77 -0.63 18.57
CA VAL A 31 4.88 -2.04 18.16
C VAL A 31 5.78 -2.20 16.94
N ILE A 32 5.61 -1.33 15.94
CA ILE A 32 6.47 -1.21 14.77
C ILE A 32 7.73 -0.48 15.22
N LEU A 33 8.88 -1.13 15.09
CA LEU A 33 10.16 -0.58 15.48
C LEU A 33 10.87 0.01 14.24
N PRO A 34 11.34 1.26 14.28
CA PRO A 34 12.01 1.92 13.15
C PRO A 34 13.17 1.11 12.58
N GLU A 35 13.93 0.41 13.43
CA GLU A 35 15.12 -0.36 13.04
C GLU A 35 14.77 -1.64 12.27
N GLN A 36 13.50 -2.06 12.30
CA GLN A 36 12.99 -3.22 11.57
C GLN A 36 12.40 -2.85 10.22
N LEU A 37 12.22 -1.55 9.94
CA LEU A 37 11.65 -1.08 8.69
C LEU A 37 12.72 -1.00 7.60
N ALA A 38 12.41 -1.57 6.44
CA ALA A 38 13.18 -1.42 5.23
C ALA A 38 12.36 -0.67 4.18
N GLU A 39 12.95 0.36 3.55
CA GLU A 39 12.31 1.06 2.43
C GLU A 39 12.11 0.09 1.27
N ARG A 40 10.89 0.07 0.73
CA ARG A 40 10.52 -0.74 -0.42
C ARG A 40 10.81 0.05 -1.68
N ASP A 41 11.63 -0.52 -2.56
CA ASP A 41 11.87 0.04 -3.88
C ASP A 41 10.62 -0.12 -4.76
N SER A 42 9.82 0.94 -4.83
CA SER A 42 8.56 1.01 -5.57
C SER A 42 8.72 0.92 -7.09
N ALA A 43 9.94 0.98 -7.62
CA ALA A 43 10.22 0.98 -9.06
C ALA A 43 10.01 -0.39 -9.75
N LYS A 44 9.92 -1.47 -8.97
CA LYS A 44 9.96 -2.84 -9.50
C LYS A 44 8.62 -3.38 -9.96
N MET A 45 7.51 -2.72 -9.64
CA MET A 45 6.18 -3.13 -10.09
C MET A 45 5.84 -2.51 -11.44
N ALA A 46 5.44 -3.36 -12.38
CA ALA A 46 5.13 -2.96 -13.74
C ALA A 46 3.85 -3.69 -14.16
N LEU A 47 2.83 -2.93 -14.59
CA LEU A 47 1.54 -3.51 -14.91
C LEU A 47 1.47 -3.94 -16.38
N PRO A 48 0.90 -5.11 -16.67
CA PRO A 48 0.78 -5.62 -18.04
C PRO A 48 -0.40 -5.00 -18.82
N TYR A 49 -1.05 -3.95 -18.31
CA TYR A 49 -2.30 -3.40 -18.86
C TYR A 49 -2.11 -2.14 -19.72
N GLY A 50 -1.00 -2.02 -20.45
CA GLY A 50 -0.86 -0.99 -21.49
C GLY A 50 -1.43 -1.44 -22.83
N THR A 51 -1.80 -0.48 -23.69
CA THR A 51 -2.13 -0.72 -25.09
C THR A 51 -0.95 -1.42 -25.80
N ASP A 52 -1.24 -2.38 -26.66
CA ASP A 52 -0.25 -3.14 -27.45
C ASP A 52 0.79 -3.94 -26.64
N GLY A 53 0.40 -4.45 -25.47
CA GLY A 53 1.31 -5.22 -24.61
C GLY A 53 2.39 -4.36 -23.95
N ALA A 54 2.21 -3.04 -23.96
CA ALA A 54 3.08 -2.13 -23.23
C ALA A 54 2.94 -2.40 -21.72
N VAL A 55 4.09 -2.64 -21.09
CA VAL A 55 4.17 -2.67 -19.63
C VAL A 55 4.18 -1.22 -19.16
N VAL A 56 3.13 -0.78 -18.47
CA VAL A 56 3.14 0.57 -17.89
C VAL A 56 3.78 0.49 -16.51
N PRO A 57 4.88 1.23 -16.25
CA PRO A 57 5.50 1.24 -14.93
C PRO A 57 4.50 1.75 -13.89
N VAL A 58 4.24 0.97 -12.83
CA VAL A 58 3.38 1.40 -11.69
C VAL A 58 3.92 2.69 -11.07
N GLN A 59 5.23 2.89 -11.17
CA GLN A 59 5.93 4.07 -10.68
C GLN A 59 5.41 5.38 -11.29
N LYS A 60 5.08 5.42 -12.60
CA LYS A 60 4.49 6.62 -13.21
C LYS A 60 3.13 6.97 -12.59
N PHE A 61 2.38 5.97 -12.15
CA PHE A 61 1.09 6.19 -11.50
C PHE A 61 1.26 6.55 -10.02
N ARG A 62 2.24 6.00 -9.30
CA ARG A 62 2.47 6.29 -7.86
C ARG A 62 3.10 7.67 -7.62
N ASP A 63 3.93 8.16 -8.54
CA ASP A 63 4.41 9.55 -8.51
C ASP A 63 3.25 10.56 -8.69
N VAL A 64 2.23 10.19 -9.48
CA VAL A 64 0.99 10.95 -9.66
C VAL A 64 0.09 10.91 -8.41
N GLN A 65 0.25 9.91 -7.55
CA GLN A 65 -0.52 9.74 -6.32
C GLN A 65 0.21 10.24 -5.06
N LYS A 66 1.35 10.93 -5.22
CA LYS A 66 2.12 11.47 -4.08
C LYS A 66 2.46 10.42 -3.03
N LEU A 67 2.97 9.27 -3.46
CA LEU A 67 3.59 8.31 -2.54
C LEU A 67 4.69 9.02 -1.74
N TYR A 68 4.49 9.10 -0.42
CA TYR A 68 5.48 9.68 0.50
C TYR A 68 6.54 8.64 0.83
N ALA A 69 6.13 7.48 1.34
CA ALA A 69 7.02 6.38 1.66
C ALA A 69 6.29 5.03 1.60
N ALA A 70 7.04 3.97 1.31
CA ALA A 70 6.58 2.60 1.45
C ALA A 70 7.67 1.81 2.16
N MET A 71 7.32 1.14 3.25
CA MET A 71 8.26 0.36 4.06
C MET A 71 7.69 -1.01 4.40
N THR A 72 8.55 -1.94 4.79
CA THR A 72 8.14 -3.27 5.25
C THR A 72 8.99 -3.73 6.43
N ASP A 73 8.39 -4.49 7.34
CA ASP A 73 9.07 -5.21 8.42
C ASP A 73 9.37 -6.69 8.04
N GLY A 74 9.17 -7.03 6.75
CA GLY A 74 9.27 -8.39 6.22
C GLY A 74 8.03 -9.26 6.40
N LYS A 75 7.01 -8.79 7.11
CA LYS A 75 5.72 -9.48 7.30
C LYS A 75 4.55 -8.69 6.73
N VAL A 76 4.58 -7.38 6.87
CA VAL A 76 3.54 -6.45 6.41
C VAL A 76 4.21 -5.34 5.62
N GLU A 77 3.48 -4.83 4.62
CA GLU A 77 3.82 -3.65 3.85
C GLU A 77 3.00 -2.47 4.37
N TYR A 78 3.67 -1.34 4.52
CA TYR A 78 3.10 -0.10 5.01
C TYR A 78 3.29 0.95 3.92
N VAL A 79 2.21 1.59 3.48
CA VAL A 79 2.21 2.55 2.38
C VAL A 79 1.61 3.87 2.84
N LEU A 80 2.40 4.94 2.76
CA LEU A 80 1.98 6.28 3.16
C LEU A 80 1.83 7.17 1.93
N TYR A 81 0.61 7.65 1.70
CA TYR A 81 0.31 8.66 0.68
C TYR A 81 0.12 10.04 1.31
N GLY A 82 0.59 11.06 0.61
CA GLY A 82 0.17 12.45 0.87
C GLY A 82 -1.02 12.85 0.01
N ALA A 83 -1.75 13.87 0.43
CA ALA A 83 -2.68 14.58 -0.46
C ALA A 83 -1.93 15.28 -1.62
N GLU A 84 -2.61 15.51 -2.75
CA GLU A 84 -1.99 15.95 -4.01
C GLU A 84 -1.18 17.25 -3.90
N ASN A 85 -1.70 18.20 -3.13
CA ASN A 85 -1.03 19.44 -2.79
C ASN A 85 -1.35 19.69 -1.31
N GLN A 86 -0.40 20.15 -0.50
CA GLN A 86 -0.53 20.27 0.96
C GLN A 86 -1.71 21.15 1.44
N SER A 87 -2.51 21.68 0.53
CA SER A 87 -3.67 22.52 0.75
C SER A 87 -4.91 22.12 -0.08
N GLU A 88 -4.85 21.07 -0.92
CA GLU A 88 -5.97 20.70 -1.80
C GLU A 88 -6.36 19.23 -1.62
N ILE A 89 -7.66 19.01 -1.47
CA ILE A 89 -8.25 17.69 -1.25
C ILE A 89 -8.51 17.04 -2.61
N HIS A 90 -8.03 15.81 -2.76
CA HIS A 90 -8.34 15.04 -3.94
C HIS A 90 -9.60 14.20 -3.72
N TYR A 91 -10.71 14.64 -4.28
CA TYR A 91 -12.01 13.96 -4.14
C TYR A 91 -12.09 12.55 -4.74
N ALA A 92 -11.06 12.06 -5.43
CA ALA A 92 -10.99 10.69 -5.93
C ALA A 92 -10.01 9.80 -5.15
N MET A 93 -9.61 10.19 -3.93
CA MET A 93 -8.67 9.43 -3.11
C MET A 93 -9.11 7.98 -2.86
N ALA A 94 -10.41 7.72 -2.64
CA ALA A 94 -10.89 6.35 -2.42
C ALA A 94 -10.66 5.44 -3.64
N VAL A 95 -10.95 5.94 -4.85
CA VAL A 95 -10.70 5.19 -6.10
C VAL A 95 -9.21 4.99 -6.34
N LYS A 96 -8.41 6.05 -6.14
CA LYS A 96 -6.94 5.96 -6.28
C LYS A 96 -6.41 4.92 -5.31
N ASN A 97 -6.55 5.10 -4.00
CA ASN A 97 -6.00 4.19 -3.00
C ASN A 97 -6.42 2.73 -3.24
N ASN A 98 -7.71 2.48 -3.55
CA ASN A 98 -8.18 1.14 -3.92
C ASN A 98 -7.39 0.57 -5.11
N LEU A 99 -7.29 1.32 -6.21
CA LEU A 99 -6.55 0.88 -7.39
C LEU A 99 -5.13 0.48 -6.99
N TYR A 100 -4.37 1.31 -6.29
CA TYR A 100 -2.97 1.01 -6.00
C TYR A 100 -2.76 -0.14 -5.02
N ASP A 101 -3.68 -0.33 -4.06
CA ASP A 101 -3.67 -1.48 -3.17
C ASP A 101 -3.91 -2.77 -3.98
N ALA A 102 -4.87 -2.76 -4.91
CA ALA A 102 -5.11 -3.89 -5.80
C ALA A 102 -3.91 -4.16 -6.73
N LEU A 103 -3.25 -3.11 -7.23
CA LEU A 103 -2.06 -3.24 -8.07
C LEU A 103 -0.86 -3.81 -7.30
N GLU A 104 -0.72 -3.51 -6.00
CA GLU A 104 0.31 -4.11 -5.15
C GLU A 104 0.13 -5.64 -5.08
N TYR A 105 -1.09 -6.10 -4.77
CA TYR A 105 -1.37 -7.54 -4.70
C TYR A 105 -1.23 -8.22 -6.07
N ALA A 106 -1.65 -7.56 -7.15
CA ALA A 106 -1.42 -8.08 -8.50
C ALA A 106 0.08 -8.25 -8.79
N GLY A 107 0.92 -7.31 -8.34
CA GLY A 107 2.38 -7.40 -8.43
C GLY A 107 2.93 -8.61 -7.67
N GLN A 108 2.48 -8.85 -6.44
CA GLN A 108 2.89 -10.01 -5.66
C GLN A 108 2.53 -11.35 -6.33
N VAL A 109 1.35 -11.45 -6.94
CA VAL A 109 0.93 -12.63 -7.73
C VAL A 109 1.88 -12.86 -8.91
N GLU A 110 2.25 -11.79 -9.62
CA GLU A 110 3.18 -11.90 -10.75
C GLU A 110 4.59 -12.33 -10.32
N GLU A 111 5.07 -11.80 -9.18
CA GLU A 111 6.36 -12.20 -8.59
C GLU A 111 6.37 -13.67 -8.18
N ALA A 112 5.29 -14.16 -7.56
CA ALA A 112 5.10 -15.57 -7.24
C ALA A 112 5.18 -16.43 -8.53
N ALA A 113 4.44 -16.04 -9.57
CA ALA A 113 4.46 -16.73 -10.86
C ALA A 113 5.85 -16.74 -11.51
N LYS A 114 6.60 -15.64 -11.45
CA LYS A 114 7.99 -15.56 -11.94
C LYS A 114 8.91 -16.49 -11.14
N SER A 115 8.77 -16.51 -9.81
CA SER A 115 9.54 -17.37 -8.90
C SER A 115 9.31 -18.85 -9.20
N HIS A 116 8.05 -19.27 -9.34
CA HIS A 116 7.68 -20.64 -9.68
C HIS A 116 8.20 -21.07 -11.04
N ARG A 117 8.07 -20.21 -12.07
CA ARG A 117 8.64 -20.48 -13.41
C ARG A 117 10.16 -20.66 -13.37
N LYS A 118 10.88 -19.83 -12.61
CA LYS A 118 12.34 -19.92 -12.45
C LYS A 118 12.75 -21.20 -11.72
N LYS A 119 12.04 -21.58 -10.66
CA LYS A 119 12.26 -22.84 -9.93
C LYS A 119 12.02 -24.05 -10.84
N MET A 120 10.96 -24.04 -11.65
CA MET A 120 10.67 -25.12 -12.60
C MET A 120 11.74 -25.26 -13.69
N LYS A 121 12.23 -24.15 -14.27
CA LYS A 121 13.32 -24.19 -15.25
C LYS A 121 14.62 -24.76 -14.66
N ARG A 122 15.04 -24.27 -13.50
CA ARG A 122 16.24 -24.77 -12.80
C ARG A 122 16.15 -26.27 -12.46
N LYS A 123 14.97 -26.75 -12.07
CA LYS A 123 14.75 -28.17 -11.78
C LYS A 123 14.83 -29.05 -13.04
N LYS A 124 14.37 -28.57 -14.19
CA LYS A 124 14.53 -29.26 -15.49
C LYS A 124 15.97 -29.27 -15.99
N GLU A 125 16.75 -28.25 -15.66
CA GLU A 125 18.19 -28.18 -16.00
C GLU A 125 19.05 -29.06 -15.09
N GLN A 126 18.57 -29.38 -13.87
CA GLN A 126 19.25 -30.24 -12.88
C GLN A 126 18.79 -31.72 -12.93
N GLU A 127 17.97 -32.10 -13.91
CA GLU A 127 17.29 -33.39 -14.02
C GLU A 127 18.19 -34.58 -14.44
N GLU A 128 19.52 -34.47 -14.40
CA GLU A 128 20.43 -35.60 -14.69
C GLU A 128 20.79 -36.49 -13.49
N THR A 129 20.45 -36.17 -12.22
CA THR A 129 21.04 -36.96 -11.11
C THR A 129 20.18 -37.40 -9.92
N LEU A 130 18.92 -37.00 -9.70
CA LEU A 130 18.21 -37.45 -8.48
C LEU A 130 16.71 -37.75 -8.67
N THR A 131 16.34 -38.98 -8.33
CA THR A 131 14.97 -39.43 -8.05
C THR A 131 14.54 -38.89 -6.69
N ASP A 132 13.79 -37.79 -6.66
CA ASP A 132 13.33 -37.17 -5.41
C ASP A 132 11.81 -37.24 -5.31
N GLU A 133 11.31 -37.94 -4.28
CA GLU A 133 9.90 -38.23 -4.01
C GLU A 133 9.07 -36.98 -3.64
N ASN A 134 9.68 -35.79 -3.62
CA ASN A 134 9.04 -34.49 -3.34
C ASN A 134 8.76 -33.63 -4.59
N LYS A 135 8.62 -34.22 -5.77
CA LYS A 135 8.15 -33.53 -6.99
C LYS A 135 6.67 -33.12 -6.88
N LYS A 136 6.37 -32.01 -6.19
CA LYS A 136 5.06 -31.36 -6.30
C LYS A 136 4.96 -30.71 -7.68
N THR A 137 4.33 -31.41 -8.62
CA THR A 137 3.91 -30.84 -9.90
C THR A 137 2.72 -29.92 -9.65
N PRO A 138 2.74 -28.67 -10.13
CA PRO A 138 1.59 -27.79 -9.97
C PRO A 138 0.40 -28.38 -10.74
N ASN A 139 -0.80 -28.28 -10.16
CA ASN A 139 -2.01 -28.64 -10.90
C ASN A 139 -2.31 -27.62 -12.00
N THR A 140 -3.26 -27.93 -12.90
CA THR A 140 -3.62 -27.05 -14.01
C THR A 140 -4.01 -25.64 -13.56
N GLY A 141 -4.74 -25.50 -12.45
CA GLY A 141 -5.13 -24.19 -11.90
C GLY A 141 -3.94 -23.40 -11.37
N GLU A 142 -3.02 -24.04 -10.65
CA GLU A 142 -1.78 -23.42 -10.15
C GLU A 142 -0.85 -22.99 -11.29
N PHE A 143 -0.81 -23.77 -12.37
CA PHE A 143 -0.03 -23.44 -13.56
C PHE A 143 -0.63 -22.25 -14.32
N LEU A 144 -1.95 -22.25 -14.54
CA LEU A 144 -2.65 -21.20 -15.30
C LEU A 144 -2.69 -19.87 -14.57
N SER A 145 -2.95 -19.88 -13.26
CA SER A 145 -2.98 -18.65 -12.44
C SER A 145 -1.58 -18.12 -12.12
N GLY A 146 -0.57 -18.99 -12.10
CA GLY A 146 0.77 -18.63 -11.62
C GLY A 146 0.87 -18.43 -10.11
N PHE A 147 -0.22 -18.64 -9.36
CA PHE A 147 -0.27 -18.55 -7.90
C PHE A 147 -0.68 -19.91 -7.33
N TRP A 148 0.15 -20.46 -6.46
CA TRP A 148 -0.03 -21.81 -5.93
C TRP A 148 -0.91 -21.80 -4.69
N LYS A 149 -1.52 -22.94 -4.35
CA LYS A 149 -2.43 -23.04 -3.20
C LYS A 149 -1.77 -22.66 -1.88
N GLU A 150 -0.46 -22.84 -1.78
CA GLU A 150 0.33 -22.49 -0.58
C GLU A 150 0.93 -21.09 -0.63
N ASP A 151 0.82 -20.38 -1.75
CA ASP A 151 1.26 -19.00 -1.80
C ASP A 151 0.37 -18.13 -0.90
N ARG A 152 0.98 -17.13 -0.28
CA ARG A 152 0.30 -16.17 0.58
C ARG A 152 0.74 -14.78 0.14
N LEU A 153 -0.22 -13.88 0.02
CA LEU A 153 0.06 -12.46 -0.16
C LEU A 153 0.66 -11.90 1.13
N ILE A 154 1.59 -10.97 0.98
CA ILE A 154 2.08 -10.12 2.04
C ILE A 154 1.01 -9.03 2.23
N PRO A 155 0.40 -8.90 3.43
CA PRO A 155 -0.59 -7.85 3.67
C PRO A 155 0.01 -6.45 3.45
N SER A 156 -0.78 -5.55 2.87
CA SER A 156 -0.43 -4.15 2.69
C SER A 156 -1.45 -3.25 3.39
N ILE A 157 -0.96 -2.27 4.14
CA ILE A 157 -1.76 -1.28 4.86
C ILE A 157 -1.40 0.11 4.32
N THR A 158 -2.40 0.76 3.75
CA THR A 158 -2.26 2.09 3.16
C THR A 158 -2.86 3.15 4.07
N VAL A 159 -2.13 4.23 4.34
CA VAL A 159 -2.61 5.40 5.10
C VAL A 159 -2.41 6.65 4.24
N THR A 160 -3.38 7.56 4.27
CA THR A 160 -3.30 8.89 3.67
C THR A 160 -3.13 9.92 4.78
N ILE A 161 -2.14 10.80 4.65
CA ILE A 161 -1.94 11.92 5.57
C ILE A 161 -2.20 13.25 4.85
N PHE A 162 -3.00 14.10 5.48
CA PHE A 162 -3.35 15.44 4.99
C PHE A 162 -2.96 16.49 6.02
N PHE A 163 -1.91 17.26 5.74
CA PHE A 163 -1.42 18.33 6.62
C PHE A 163 -2.04 19.71 6.29
N GLY A 164 -3.19 19.74 5.61
CA GLY A 164 -3.89 21.00 5.35
C GLY A 164 -4.51 21.56 6.64
N SER A 165 -4.66 22.89 6.69
CA SER A 165 -5.34 23.60 7.78
C SER A 165 -6.87 23.52 7.68
N GLU A 166 -7.39 23.18 6.50
CA GLU A 166 -8.83 22.97 6.27
C GLU A 166 -9.24 21.56 6.71
N GLU A 167 -10.49 21.40 7.12
CA GLU A 167 -11.08 20.08 7.39
C GLU A 167 -11.16 19.27 6.09
N TRP A 168 -11.04 17.95 6.20
CA TRP A 168 -11.15 17.07 5.05
C TRP A 168 -12.63 16.91 4.66
N ASP A 169 -13.00 17.37 3.47
CA ASP A 169 -14.36 17.29 2.90
C ASP A 169 -14.49 16.25 1.76
N GLY A 170 -13.44 15.47 1.49
CA GLY A 170 -13.44 14.44 0.46
C GLY A 170 -14.11 13.13 0.90
N PRO A 171 -14.58 12.32 -0.06
CA PRO A 171 -15.14 11.00 0.25
C PRO A 171 -14.10 10.09 0.91
N LEU A 172 -14.51 9.35 1.95
CA LEU A 172 -13.69 8.40 2.68
C LEU A 172 -14.01 6.95 2.32
N SER A 173 -15.04 6.71 1.51
CA SER A 173 -15.38 5.39 1.02
C SER A 173 -15.79 5.40 -0.45
N LEU A 174 -15.77 4.24 -1.12
CA LEU A 174 -16.33 4.13 -2.47
C LEU A 174 -17.82 4.40 -2.48
N PHE A 175 -18.54 4.00 -1.42
CA PHE A 175 -19.97 4.24 -1.32
C PHE A 175 -20.30 5.73 -1.17
N ASP A 176 -19.43 6.53 -0.53
CA ASP A 176 -19.59 7.99 -0.45
C ASP A 176 -19.53 8.65 -1.85
N MET A 177 -18.94 7.97 -2.83
CA MET A 177 -18.80 8.44 -4.21
C MET A 177 -19.91 7.96 -5.14
N MET A 178 -20.77 7.05 -4.69
CA MET A 178 -21.77 6.38 -5.53
C MET A 178 -23.16 6.95 -5.27
N ASP A 179 -23.91 7.20 -6.34
CA ASP A 179 -25.32 7.54 -6.26
C ASP A 179 -26.18 6.26 -6.28
N VAL A 180 -26.07 5.46 -5.21
CA VAL A 180 -26.80 4.19 -5.03
C VAL A 180 -27.34 4.12 -3.60
N SER A 181 -28.65 3.90 -3.46
CA SER A 181 -29.33 3.81 -2.16
C SER A 181 -30.00 2.45 -1.89
N ASP A 182 -30.01 1.54 -2.88
CA ASP A 182 -30.61 0.22 -2.75
C ASP A 182 -29.69 -0.69 -1.89
N PRO A 183 -30.14 -1.15 -0.71
CA PRO A 183 -29.34 -2.00 0.17
C PRO A 183 -28.96 -3.35 -0.47
N GLU A 184 -29.81 -3.91 -1.34
CA GLU A 184 -29.55 -5.19 -2.00
C GLU A 184 -28.43 -5.05 -3.05
N VAL A 185 -28.36 -3.90 -3.71
CA VAL A 185 -27.27 -3.57 -4.64
C VAL A 185 -25.97 -3.34 -3.87
N LEU A 186 -26.01 -2.55 -2.78
CA LEU A 186 -24.84 -2.28 -1.95
C LEU A 186 -24.25 -3.56 -1.33
N ALA A 187 -25.10 -4.52 -0.95
CA ALA A 187 -24.66 -5.81 -0.40
C ALA A 187 -23.85 -6.67 -1.39
N CYS A 188 -23.92 -6.36 -2.69
CA CYS A 188 -23.19 -7.05 -3.74
C CYS A 188 -21.84 -6.40 -4.09
N MET A 189 -21.47 -5.32 -3.39
CA MET A 189 -20.30 -4.49 -3.70
C MET A 189 -19.36 -4.39 -2.50
N ASP A 190 -18.06 -4.31 -2.78
CA ASP A 190 -17.06 -4.01 -1.76
C ASP A 190 -16.95 -2.50 -1.54
N ASN A 191 -17.04 -2.06 -0.28
CA ASN A 191 -16.81 -0.67 0.08
C ASN A 191 -15.37 -0.47 0.55
N TYR A 192 -14.50 0.03 -0.32
CA TYR A 192 -13.13 0.40 0.07
C TYR A 192 -13.14 1.69 0.88
N HIS A 193 -12.38 1.71 1.98
CA HIS A 193 -12.30 2.85 2.90
C HIS A 193 -10.90 3.46 2.90
N VAL A 194 -10.84 4.78 2.74
CA VAL A 194 -9.64 5.60 2.90
C VAL A 194 -9.28 5.68 4.38
N ARG A 195 -8.02 5.40 4.67
CA ARG A 195 -7.44 5.46 6.01
C ARG A 195 -6.76 6.80 6.20
N LEU A 196 -7.52 7.80 6.64
CA LEU A 196 -7.07 9.19 6.71
C LEU A 196 -6.51 9.57 8.09
N ILE A 197 -5.41 10.31 8.09
CA ILE A 197 -4.90 11.12 9.22
C ILE A 197 -4.92 12.58 8.77
N ALA A 198 -5.70 13.41 9.44
CA ALA A 198 -5.86 14.83 9.11
C ALA A 198 -5.86 15.65 10.41
N PRO A 199 -4.72 16.30 10.78
CA PRO A 199 -4.57 16.93 12.09
C PRO A 199 -5.63 18.00 12.40
N ALA A 200 -6.05 18.78 11.39
CA ALA A 200 -7.05 19.85 11.55
C ALA A 200 -8.42 19.37 12.09
N GLN A 201 -8.72 18.08 12.00
CA GLN A 201 -9.97 17.46 12.47
C GLN A 201 -9.74 16.38 13.54
N MET A 202 -8.53 16.30 14.11
CA MET A 202 -8.20 15.36 15.19
C MET A 202 -8.31 16.04 16.55
N ALA A 203 -8.88 15.34 17.52
CA ALA A 203 -8.86 15.79 18.90
C ALA A 203 -7.45 15.71 19.49
N ASP A 204 -7.12 16.63 20.41
CA ASP A 204 -5.79 16.69 21.05
C ASP A 204 -5.38 15.36 21.67
N ASP A 205 -6.31 14.60 22.26
CA ASP A 205 -6.01 13.30 22.88
C ASP A 205 -5.62 12.22 21.86
N GLU A 206 -6.13 12.29 20.63
CA GLU A 206 -5.67 11.46 19.51
C GLU A 206 -4.27 11.89 19.04
N ILE A 207 -4.01 13.19 18.94
CA ILE A 207 -2.68 13.72 18.57
C ILE A 207 -1.63 13.36 19.63
N MET A 208 -2.00 13.33 20.90
CA MET A 208 -1.09 12.98 22.00
C MET A 208 -0.65 11.50 21.99
N LYS A 209 -1.27 10.64 21.18
CA LYS A 209 -0.86 9.23 21.02
C LYS A 209 0.42 9.09 20.20
N PHE A 210 0.76 10.05 19.36
CA PHE A 210 2.02 10.09 18.61
C PHE A 210 3.20 10.33 19.57
N GLN A 211 4.29 9.61 19.37
CA GLN A 211 5.47 9.61 20.26
C GLN A 211 6.69 10.32 19.65
N SER A 212 6.66 10.57 18.35
CA SER A 212 7.73 11.23 17.61
C SER A 212 7.50 12.74 17.49
N SER A 213 8.44 13.45 16.84
CA SER A 213 8.29 14.89 16.57
C SER A 213 7.08 15.25 15.71
N LEU A 214 6.41 14.24 15.12
CA LEU A 214 5.21 14.41 14.33
C LEU A 214 4.07 14.96 15.18
N ARG A 215 4.01 14.60 16.47
CA ARG A 215 3.01 15.13 17.40
C ARG A 215 3.08 16.65 17.46
N GLU A 216 4.28 17.20 17.66
CA GLU A 216 4.47 18.64 17.73
C GLU A 216 4.08 19.29 16.40
N VAL A 217 4.46 18.70 15.26
CA VAL A 217 4.02 19.18 13.93
C VAL A 217 2.50 19.20 13.81
N MET A 218 1.81 18.15 14.25
CA MET A 218 0.35 18.05 14.18
C MET A 218 -0.36 19.08 15.07
N LEU A 219 0.20 19.44 16.23
CA LEU A 219 -0.35 20.46 17.12
C LEU A 219 -0.18 21.90 16.59
N PHE A 220 0.68 22.11 15.58
CA PHE A 220 0.93 23.43 14.99
C PHE A 220 0.08 23.72 13.74
N ILE A 221 -0.63 22.72 13.21
CA ILE A 221 -1.51 22.83 12.04
C ILE A 221 -2.89 23.29 12.51
#